data_AF-I4HD37-F1
#
_entry.id   AF-I4HD37-F1
#
_cell.length_a   1.000
_cell.length_b   1.000
_cell.length_c   1.000
_cell.angle_alpha   90.00
_cell.angle_beta   90.00
_cell.angle_gamma   90.00
#
_symmetry.space_group_name_H-M   'P 1'
#
loop_
_entity.id
_entity.type
_entity.pdbx_description
1 polymer ?
#
loop_
_entity_poly.entity_id
_entity_poly.type
_entity_poly.pdbx_seq_one_letter_code
_entity_poly.pdbx_strand_id
1 'polypeptide(L)'
;MEVKQLGFMGMLSYFQLVIPGITEPRSASNATRYSLKDAILGAFAAFFRQNESFLEDQRQLNSYCGRDNAQSLFGLVNIPTVEQTRNILDGIAAKHLFPLFRWIDQGLKDQGYLRGFEALDGNLLVALDATQYYSSEKISCPYCSSRTSKQGKITYQIRRKVKLAKDLVYQAAKNALIKDNWLITHDPYTISFGGVNMAVDLGAEKLIAATKDHQKIAVEIKSF
;
A
#
# COMPACT_ATOMS: atom_id res chain seq x y z
N MET A 1 20.46 14.71 -15.36
CA MET A 1 20.10 13.56 -16.22
C MET A 1 18.58 13.55 -16.30
N GLU A 2 18.00 13.94 -17.44
CA GLU A 2 16.54 13.89 -17.62
C GLU A 2 16.10 12.43 -17.69
N VAL A 3 15.40 11.94 -16.68
CA VAL A 3 14.78 10.60 -16.71
C VAL A 3 13.55 10.71 -17.61
N LYS A 4 13.75 10.54 -18.92
CA LYS A 4 12.76 10.89 -19.95
C LYS A 4 11.63 9.89 -20.15
N GLN A 5 11.75 8.66 -19.64
CA GLN A 5 10.75 7.64 -19.91
C GLN A 5 10.29 6.96 -18.63
N LEU A 6 8.99 7.06 -18.37
CA LEU A 6 8.32 6.27 -17.36
C LEU A 6 8.43 4.79 -17.74
N GLY A 7 9.11 4.03 -16.89
CA GLY A 7 9.42 2.63 -17.13
C GLY A 7 10.42 2.10 -16.12
N PHE A 8 10.65 0.79 -16.13
CA PHE A 8 11.51 0.10 -15.16
C PHE A 8 12.90 0.74 -15.04
N MET A 9 13.60 0.93 -16.16
CA MET A 9 14.93 1.54 -16.18
C MET A 9 14.92 3.00 -15.74
N GLY A 10 13.85 3.74 -16.03
CA GLY A 10 13.67 5.11 -15.56
C GLY A 10 13.54 5.18 -14.03
N MET A 11 12.72 4.30 -13.45
CA MET A 11 12.58 4.17 -11.99
C MET A 11 13.91 3.81 -11.32
N LEU A 12 14.64 2.82 -11.84
CA LEU A 12 15.96 2.46 -11.32
C LEU A 12 16.96 3.62 -11.38
N SER A 13 17.01 4.34 -12.50
CA SER A 13 17.89 5.51 -12.67
C SER A 13 17.56 6.60 -11.65
N TYR A 14 16.28 6.79 -11.35
CA TYR A 14 15.84 7.74 -10.34
C TYR A 14 16.27 7.34 -8.93
N PHE A 15 16.14 6.07 -8.56
CA PHE A 15 16.67 5.57 -7.29
C PHE A 15 18.18 5.80 -7.17
N GLN A 16 18.94 5.54 -8.23
CA GLN A 16 20.38 5.78 -8.27
C GLN A 16 20.73 7.26 -8.07
N LEU A 17 19.87 8.19 -8.49
CA LEU A 17 20.05 9.63 -8.29
C LEU A 17 19.73 10.06 -6.84
N VAL A 18 18.67 9.52 -6.24
CA VAL A 18 18.17 9.96 -4.93
C VAL A 18 18.93 9.35 -3.76
N ILE A 19 19.26 8.05 -3.84
CA ILE A 19 19.84 7.29 -2.73
C ILE A 19 21.13 7.93 -2.18
N PRO A 20 22.06 8.45 -3.00
CA PRO A 20 23.25 9.14 -2.49
C PRO A 20 22.97 10.39 -1.65
N GLY A 21 21.80 11.01 -1.81
CA GLY A 21 21.37 12.18 -1.04
C GLY A 21 20.65 11.86 0.26
N ILE A 22 20.49 10.56 0.60
CA ILE A 22 19.88 10.13 1.86
C ILE A 22 20.99 10.01 2.91
N THR A 23 20.87 10.79 3.99
CA THR A 23 21.76 10.67 5.15
C THR A 23 21.60 9.30 5.78
N GLU A 24 22.71 8.61 6.05
CA GLU A 24 22.72 7.33 6.78
C GLU A 24 22.13 7.51 8.18
N PRO A 25 20.95 6.93 8.47
CA PRO A 25 20.32 7.10 9.79
C PRO A 25 20.93 6.18 10.86
N ARG A 26 21.72 5.18 10.47
CA ARG A 26 22.30 4.19 11.40
C ARG A 26 23.72 4.58 11.83
N SER A 27 24.07 4.27 13.07
CA SER A 27 25.46 4.35 13.53
C SER A 27 26.32 3.23 12.95
N ALA A 28 27.59 3.52 12.69
CA ALA A 28 28.57 2.55 12.18
C ALA A 28 28.66 1.33 13.11
N SER A 29 28.20 0.17 12.62
CA SER A 29 28.13 -1.09 13.37
C SER A 29 27.74 -2.25 12.44
N ASN A 30 27.47 -3.45 12.98
CA ASN A 30 26.87 -4.54 12.20
C ASN A 30 25.55 -4.15 11.52
N ALA A 31 24.86 -3.11 12.02
CA ALA A 31 23.65 -2.58 11.40
C ALA A 31 23.90 -1.99 10.00
N THR A 32 25.13 -1.61 9.65
CA THR A 32 25.50 -1.06 8.33
C THR A 32 26.04 -2.11 7.35
N ARG A 33 25.89 -3.41 7.67
CA ARG A 33 26.30 -4.52 6.78
C ARG A 33 25.65 -4.43 5.39
N TYR A 34 24.37 -4.03 5.33
CA TYR A 34 23.66 -3.77 4.08
C TYR A 34 23.65 -2.27 3.80
N SER A 35 24.01 -1.90 2.58
CA SER A 35 23.97 -0.50 2.14
C SER A 35 22.52 0.00 2.06
N LEU A 36 22.31 1.32 2.16
CA LEU A 36 20.99 1.91 1.91
C LEU A 36 20.49 1.58 0.50
N LYS A 37 21.42 1.54 -0.48
CA LYS A 37 21.12 1.15 -1.86
C LYS A 37 20.53 -0.25 -1.93
N ASP A 38 21.20 -1.24 -1.31
CA ASP A 38 20.73 -2.63 -1.32
C ASP A 38 19.38 -2.78 -0.61
N ALA A 39 19.17 -2.07 0.50
CA ALA A 39 17.90 -2.10 1.22
C ALA A 39 16.74 -1.49 0.42
N ILE A 40 16.94 -0.30 -0.14
CA ILE A 40 15.91 0.42 -0.91
C ILE A 40 15.58 -0.34 -2.21
N LEU A 41 16.60 -0.75 -2.97
CA LEU A 41 16.38 -1.48 -4.21
C LEU A 41 15.87 -2.90 -3.96
N GLY A 42 16.25 -3.53 -2.85
CA GLY A 42 15.70 -4.83 -2.42
C GLY A 42 14.21 -4.75 -2.09
N ALA A 43 13.80 -3.71 -1.36
CA ALA A 43 12.37 -3.46 -1.11
C ALA A 43 11.61 -3.15 -2.39
N PHE A 44 12.18 -2.36 -3.30
CA PHE A 44 11.60 -2.12 -4.61
C PHE A 44 11.46 -3.41 -5.43
N ALA A 45 12.49 -4.27 -5.41
CA ALA A 45 12.47 -5.56 -6.10
C ALA A 45 11.40 -6.53 -5.56
N ALA A 46 11.06 -6.44 -4.28
CA ALA A 46 10.01 -7.27 -3.68
C ALA A 46 8.63 -7.04 -4.32
N PHE A 47 8.34 -5.84 -4.83
CA PHE A 47 7.09 -5.56 -5.55
C PHE A 47 6.97 -6.29 -6.90
N PHE A 48 8.08 -6.79 -7.45
CA PHE A 48 8.11 -7.51 -8.73
C PHE A 48 8.02 -9.03 -8.55
N ARG A 49 7.75 -9.52 -7.33
CA ARG A 49 7.81 -10.96 -6.99
C ARG A 49 6.60 -11.38 -6.17
N GLN A 50 5.95 -12.48 -6.57
CA GLN A 50 4.76 -13.05 -5.91
C GLN A 50 5.11 -14.29 -5.08
N ASN A 51 6.10 -14.18 -4.21
CA ASN A 51 6.57 -15.32 -3.43
C ASN A 51 6.70 -14.94 -1.96
N GLU A 52 6.46 -15.91 -1.08
CA GLU A 52 6.44 -15.71 0.37
C GLU A 52 7.80 -15.28 0.94
N SER A 53 8.91 -15.69 0.30
CA SER A 53 10.27 -15.32 0.71
C SER A 53 11.13 -14.88 -0.47
N PHE A 54 11.18 -13.55 -0.67
CA PHE A 54 12.00 -12.92 -1.72
C PHE A 54 13.47 -13.37 -1.73
N LEU A 55 14.05 -13.54 -0.54
CA LEU A 55 15.45 -13.96 -0.37
C LEU A 55 15.65 -15.42 -0.78
N GLU A 56 14.73 -16.29 -0.39
CA GLU A 56 14.83 -17.72 -0.70
C GLU A 56 14.69 -17.96 -2.20
N ASP A 57 13.79 -17.24 -2.86
CA ASP A 57 13.66 -17.37 -4.31
C ASP A 57 14.89 -16.89 -5.07
N GLN A 58 15.58 -15.84 -4.59
CA GLN A 58 16.82 -15.40 -5.22
C GLN A 58 17.90 -16.49 -5.07
N ARG A 59 17.99 -17.13 -3.90
CA ARG A 59 18.93 -18.22 -3.66
C ARG A 59 18.65 -19.42 -4.57
N GLN A 60 17.39 -19.79 -4.72
CA GLN A 60 16.98 -20.87 -5.61
C GLN A 60 17.31 -20.54 -7.07
N LEU A 61 16.95 -19.34 -7.55
CA LEU A 61 17.29 -18.91 -8.91
C LEU A 61 18.80 -18.92 -9.16
N ASN A 62 19.60 -18.47 -8.19
CA ASN A 62 21.06 -18.50 -8.30
C ASN A 62 21.57 -19.95 -8.37
N SER A 63 21.03 -20.86 -7.56
CA SER A 63 21.37 -22.30 -7.58
C SER A 63 21.07 -22.95 -8.94
N TYR A 64 19.94 -22.62 -9.56
CA TYR A 64 19.54 -23.21 -10.84
C TYR A 64 20.18 -22.55 -12.07
N CYS A 65 20.37 -21.22 -12.05
CA CYS A 65 20.74 -20.44 -13.22
C CYS A 65 22.11 -19.75 -13.11
N GLY A 66 22.79 -19.85 -11.97
CA GLY A 66 24.07 -19.18 -11.67
C GLY A 66 23.98 -17.66 -11.50
N ARG A 67 22.76 -17.09 -11.58
CA ARG A 67 22.46 -15.65 -11.42
C ARG A 67 21.06 -15.48 -10.85
N ASP A 68 20.86 -14.46 -10.03
CA ASP A 68 19.53 -14.07 -9.53
C ASP A 68 19.09 -12.70 -10.04
N ASN A 69 17.77 -12.43 -9.93
CA ASN A 69 17.16 -11.22 -10.45
C ASN A 69 17.53 -9.99 -9.62
N ALA A 70 17.73 -10.12 -8.31
CA ALA A 70 18.11 -9.01 -7.46
C ALA A 70 19.47 -8.44 -7.87
N GLN A 71 20.45 -9.31 -8.16
CA GLN A 71 21.75 -8.89 -8.66
C GLN A 71 21.68 -8.40 -10.10
N SER A 72 21.05 -9.17 -11.00
CA SER A 72 21.11 -8.89 -12.44
C SER A 72 20.21 -7.74 -12.91
N LEU A 73 19.00 -7.58 -12.35
CA LEU A 73 18.05 -6.54 -12.77
C LEU A 73 18.14 -5.28 -11.91
N PHE A 74 18.37 -5.44 -10.61
CA PHE A 74 18.32 -4.33 -9.65
C PHE A 74 19.72 -3.90 -9.18
N GLY A 75 20.77 -4.67 -9.49
CA GLY A 75 22.15 -4.32 -9.15
C GLY A 75 22.44 -4.37 -7.65
N LEU A 76 21.76 -5.25 -6.92
CA LEU A 76 22.05 -5.49 -5.50
C LEU A 76 23.39 -6.20 -5.37
N VAL A 77 24.18 -5.80 -4.37
CA VAL A 77 25.42 -6.48 -4.00
C VAL A 77 25.14 -7.52 -2.93
N ASN A 78 24.40 -7.11 -1.90
CA ASN A 78 23.95 -7.98 -0.81
C ASN A 78 22.42 -7.94 -0.72
N ILE A 79 21.77 -9.09 -0.58
CA ILE A 79 20.32 -9.17 -0.47
C ILE A 79 19.94 -9.23 1.03
N PRO A 80 19.37 -8.16 1.61
CA PRO A 80 18.92 -8.18 3.00
C PRO A 80 17.70 -9.08 3.20
N THR A 81 17.49 -9.56 4.43
CA THR A 81 16.22 -10.20 4.80
C THR A 81 15.11 -9.15 4.87
N VAL A 82 13.86 -9.58 4.92
CA VAL A 82 12.70 -8.67 5.07
C VAL A 82 12.81 -7.86 6.37
N GLU A 83 13.19 -8.50 7.47
CA GLU A 83 13.35 -7.83 8.78
C GLU A 83 14.46 -6.78 8.72
N GLN A 84 15.60 -7.11 8.11
CA GLN A 84 16.70 -6.15 7.96
C GLN A 84 16.32 -5.00 7.03
N THR A 85 15.57 -5.28 5.97
CA THR A 85 15.04 -4.26 5.08
C THR A 85 14.15 -3.28 5.84
N ARG A 86 13.21 -3.78 6.65
CA ARG A 86 12.33 -2.94 7.49
C ARG A 86 13.12 -2.11 8.49
N ASN A 87 14.05 -2.72 9.24
CA ASN A 87 14.87 -2.01 10.22
C ASN A 87 15.64 -0.82 9.61
N ILE A 88 16.08 -0.95 8.37
CA ILE A 88 16.79 0.12 7.65
C ILE A 88 15.80 1.16 7.15
N LEU A 89 14.73 0.74 6.46
CA LEU A 89 13.78 1.65 5.83
C LEU A 89 12.95 2.45 6.83
N ASP A 90 12.62 1.87 8.00
CA ASP A 90 11.88 2.57 9.06
C ASP A 90 12.68 3.76 9.62
N GLY A 91 14.01 3.77 9.45
CA GLY A 91 14.88 4.88 9.81
C GLY A 91 14.99 5.98 8.75
N ILE A 92 14.42 5.79 7.56
CA ILE A 92 14.54 6.73 6.43
C ILE A 92 13.24 7.53 6.29
N ALA A 93 13.37 8.86 6.28
CA ALA A 93 12.21 9.71 6.06
C ALA A 93 11.66 9.54 4.63
N ALA A 94 10.37 9.22 4.50
CA ALA A 94 9.71 9.00 3.21
C ALA A 94 9.82 10.19 2.24
N LYS A 95 10.02 11.42 2.75
CA LYS A 95 10.19 12.64 1.96
C LYS A 95 11.26 12.55 0.88
N HIS A 96 12.30 11.73 1.09
CA HIS A 96 13.35 11.52 0.10
C HIS A 96 12.82 10.85 -1.18
N LEU A 97 11.74 10.07 -1.09
CA LEU A 97 11.12 9.38 -2.23
C LEU A 97 9.95 10.15 -2.86
N PHE A 98 9.46 11.24 -2.24
CA PHE A 98 8.36 12.03 -2.80
C PHE A 98 8.63 12.56 -4.21
N PRO A 99 9.87 12.99 -4.56
CA PRO A 99 10.17 13.38 -5.94
C PRO A 99 9.98 12.24 -6.95
N LEU A 100 10.35 11.00 -6.60
CA LEU A 100 10.12 9.81 -7.45
C LEU A 100 8.63 9.57 -7.65
N PHE A 101 7.86 9.60 -6.57
CA PHE A 101 6.41 9.42 -6.63
C PHE A 101 5.75 10.46 -7.53
N ARG A 102 6.10 11.75 -7.38
CA ARG A 102 5.59 12.83 -8.23
C ARG A 102 5.97 12.65 -9.70
N TRP A 103 7.18 12.18 -9.99
CA TRP A 103 7.59 11.89 -11.36
C TRP A 103 6.77 10.74 -11.98
N ILE A 104 6.50 9.68 -11.23
CA ILE A 104 5.66 8.57 -11.68
C ILE A 104 4.22 9.03 -11.91
N ASP A 105 3.63 9.72 -10.94
CA ASP A 105 2.26 10.24 -11.01
C ASP A 105 2.07 11.16 -12.23
N GLN A 106 2.98 12.12 -12.40
CA GLN A 106 2.95 13.04 -13.54
C GLN A 106 3.12 12.29 -14.86
N GLY A 107 4.06 11.32 -14.94
CA GLY A 107 4.26 10.51 -16.13
C GLY A 107 3.01 9.71 -16.52
N LEU A 108 2.34 9.09 -15.53
CA LEU A 108 1.11 8.34 -15.75
C LEU A 108 -0.04 9.26 -16.20
N LYS A 109 -0.13 10.45 -15.62
CA LYS A 109 -1.13 11.46 -15.95
C LYS A 109 -0.96 12.01 -17.36
N ASP A 110 0.25 12.44 -17.71
CA ASP A 110 0.56 13.06 -19.00
C ASP A 110 0.39 12.08 -20.17
N GLN A 111 0.70 10.81 -19.93
CA GLN A 111 0.50 9.74 -20.91
C GLN A 111 -0.95 9.24 -20.98
N GLY A 112 -1.85 9.81 -20.15
CA GLY A 112 -3.27 9.49 -20.16
C GLY A 112 -3.63 8.14 -19.52
N TYR A 113 -2.67 7.43 -18.92
CA TYR A 113 -2.91 6.14 -18.28
C TYR A 113 -3.90 6.22 -17.13
N LEU A 114 -3.96 7.37 -16.45
CA LEU A 114 -4.86 7.57 -15.31
C LEU A 114 -6.33 7.84 -15.72
N ARG A 115 -6.60 8.17 -16.98
CA ARG A 115 -7.99 8.50 -17.43
C ARG A 115 -8.96 7.33 -17.24
N GLY A 116 -8.49 6.10 -17.44
CA GLY A 116 -9.29 4.91 -17.21
C GLY A 116 -9.60 4.63 -15.73
N PHE A 117 -8.96 5.36 -14.81
CA PHE A 117 -9.13 5.23 -13.36
C PHE A 117 -9.90 6.40 -12.74
N GLU A 118 -10.33 7.37 -13.54
CA GLU A 118 -11.13 8.50 -13.08
C GLU A 118 -12.57 8.06 -12.76
N ALA A 119 -13.08 8.49 -11.62
CA ALA A 119 -14.44 8.30 -11.14
C ALA A 119 -14.95 9.59 -10.47
N LEU A 120 -16.24 9.67 -10.14
CA LEU A 120 -16.83 10.83 -9.44
C LEU A 120 -16.46 12.19 -10.07
N ASP A 121 -16.66 12.33 -11.39
CA ASP A 121 -16.35 13.55 -12.17
C ASP A 121 -14.85 13.86 -12.31
N GLY A 122 -14.08 12.91 -12.86
CA GLY A 122 -12.68 13.12 -13.21
C GLY A 122 -11.70 12.97 -12.04
N ASN A 123 -12.14 12.44 -10.89
CA ASN A 123 -11.30 12.26 -9.71
C ASN A 123 -10.66 10.86 -9.70
N LEU A 124 -9.41 10.75 -9.28
CA LEU A 124 -8.80 9.45 -9.01
C LEU A 124 -9.20 8.97 -7.63
N LEU A 125 -9.69 7.73 -7.56
CA LEU A 125 -10.03 7.12 -6.28
C LEU A 125 -8.76 6.68 -5.55
N VAL A 126 -8.58 7.17 -4.34
CA VAL A 126 -7.53 6.68 -3.43
C VAL A 126 -8.16 5.61 -2.56
N ALA A 127 -7.67 4.38 -2.66
CA ALA A 127 -8.08 3.30 -1.78
C ALA A 127 -7.57 3.58 -0.36
N LEU A 128 -8.49 3.69 0.60
CA LEU A 128 -8.19 3.82 2.01
C LEU A 128 -8.61 2.53 2.70
N ASP A 129 -7.64 1.70 3.07
CA ASP A 129 -7.90 0.49 3.82
C ASP A 129 -7.97 0.80 5.33
N ALA A 130 -9.11 0.49 5.93
CA ALA A 130 -9.33 0.64 7.36
C ALA A 130 -9.13 -0.71 8.04
N THR A 131 -7.99 -0.87 8.72
CA THR A 131 -7.67 -2.12 9.45
C THR A 131 -8.52 -2.33 10.71
N GLN A 132 -9.27 -1.31 11.16
CA GLN A 132 -10.00 -1.33 12.44
C GLN A 132 -11.32 -0.56 12.36
N TYR A 133 -12.41 -1.19 12.79
CA TYR A 133 -13.74 -0.58 12.85
C TYR A 133 -13.94 0.29 14.10
N TYR A 134 -13.55 -0.24 15.26
CA TYR A 134 -13.76 0.39 16.55
C TYR A 134 -12.87 -0.26 17.61
N SER A 135 -12.25 0.56 18.45
CA SER A 135 -11.50 0.12 19.62
C SER A 135 -11.95 0.88 20.86
N SER A 136 -12.03 0.20 22.00
CA SER A 136 -12.39 0.81 23.28
C SER A 136 -11.51 0.29 24.40
N GLU A 137 -11.18 1.17 25.34
CA GLU A 137 -10.52 0.79 26.60
C GLU A 137 -11.54 0.39 27.68
N LYS A 138 -12.82 0.72 27.46
CA LYS A 138 -13.89 0.57 28.46
C LYS A 138 -14.90 -0.49 28.07
N ILE A 139 -15.10 -0.71 26.78
CA ILE A 139 -16.14 -1.58 26.24
C ILE A 139 -15.48 -2.85 25.70
N SER A 140 -15.66 -3.95 26.42
CA SER A 140 -15.22 -5.30 26.02
C SER A 140 -16.41 -6.17 25.64
N CYS A 141 -16.18 -7.19 24.80
CA CYS A 141 -17.17 -8.18 24.43
C CYS A 141 -16.53 -9.58 24.35
N PRO A 142 -17.30 -10.68 24.46
CA PRO A 142 -16.77 -12.05 24.37
C PRO A 142 -16.04 -12.36 23.05
N TYR A 143 -16.31 -11.60 22.00
CA TYR A 143 -15.72 -11.78 20.66
C TYR A 143 -14.69 -10.70 20.30
N CYS A 144 -14.31 -9.85 21.26
CA CYS A 144 -13.36 -8.77 21.03
C CYS A 144 -11.93 -9.31 21.13
N SER A 145 -11.03 -8.93 20.22
CA SER A 145 -9.60 -9.14 20.45
C SER A 145 -9.06 -8.07 21.38
N SER A 146 -8.21 -8.46 22.33
CA SER A 146 -7.52 -7.51 23.20
C SER A 146 -6.08 -7.30 22.74
N ARG A 147 -5.59 -6.08 22.92
CA ARG A 147 -4.16 -5.75 22.81
C ARG A 147 -3.73 -5.04 24.08
N THR A 148 -2.63 -5.51 24.67
CA THR A 148 -2.01 -4.86 25.82
C THR A 148 -0.80 -4.06 25.35
N SER A 149 -0.79 -2.76 25.65
CA SER A 149 0.36 -1.88 25.41
C SER A 149 1.55 -2.31 26.26
N LYS A 150 2.77 -1.90 25.88
CA LYS A 150 3.99 -2.06 26.71
C LYS A 150 3.84 -1.43 28.12
N GLN A 151 2.92 -0.48 28.27
CA GLN A 151 2.58 0.18 29.54
C GLN A 151 1.44 -0.51 30.32
N GLY A 152 1.00 -1.72 29.90
CA GLY A 152 -0.05 -2.49 30.59
C GLY A 152 -1.49 -2.09 30.23
N LYS A 153 -1.67 -1.02 29.45
CA LYS A 153 -2.99 -0.54 29.02
C LYS A 153 -3.66 -1.52 28.05
N ILE A 154 -4.87 -1.99 28.37
CA ILE A 154 -5.63 -2.93 27.55
C ILE A 154 -6.58 -2.15 26.63
N THR A 155 -6.61 -2.52 25.35
CA THR A 155 -7.57 -2.01 24.38
C THR A 155 -8.30 -3.20 23.76
N TYR A 156 -9.63 -3.15 23.79
CA TYR A 156 -10.52 -4.13 23.17
C TYR A 156 -10.89 -3.65 21.77
N GLN A 157 -10.76 -4.54 20.81
CA GLN A 157 -11.06 -4.31 19.40
C GLN A 157 -12.12 -5.30 18.97
N ILE A 158 -13.12 -4.84 18.22
CA ILE A 158 -14.11 -5.73 17.65
C ILE A 158 -13.46 -6.45 16.46
N ARG A 159 -13.09 -7.73 16.63
CA ARG A 159 -12.79 -8.64 15.52
C ARG A 159 -14.01 -9.49 15.29
N ARG A 160 -14.85 -9.17 14.31
CA ARG A 160 -15.96 -10.07 14.00
C ARG A 160 -15.44 -11.27 13.19
N LYS A 161 -15.43 -12.43 13.85
CA LYS A 161 -15.59 -13.76 13.22
C LYS A 161 -17.06 -14.10 12.91
N VAL A 162 -17.99 -13.17 13.16
CA VAL A 162 -19.39 -13.35 12.79
C VAL A 162 -19.54 -12.80 11.39
N LYS A 163 -19.78 -13.68 10.41
CA LYS A 163 -20.33 -13.33 9.09
C LYS A 163 -21.58 -12.49 9.35
N LEU A 164 -21.47 -11.16 9.39
CA LEU A 164 -22.66 -10.35 9.27
C LEU A 164 -23.15 -10.56 7.86
N ALA A 165 -24.47 -10.66 7.69
CA ALA A 165 -25.06 -10.47 6.38
C ALA A 165 -24.50 -9.14 5.85
N LYS A 166 -23.83 -9.18 4.70
CA LYS A 166 -23.19 -8.03 4.05
C LYS A 166 -24.11 -6.81 4.03
N ASP A 167 -25.42 -7.05 3.91
CA ASP A 167 -26.46 -6.03 3.94
C ASP A 167 -26.57 -5.28 5.27
N LEU A 168 -26.34 -5.91 6.44
CA LEU A 168 -26.36 -5.21 7.73
C LEU A 168 -25.21 -4.21 7.89
N VAL A 169 -23.99 -4.60 7.49
CA VAL A 169 -22.82 -3.71 7.53
C VAL A 169 -23.00 -2.59 6.51
N TYR A 170 -23.51 -2.94 5.32
CA TYR A 170 -23.85 -1.99 4.28
C TYR A 170 -24.82 -0.91 4.78
N GLN A 171 -25.95 -1.32 5.36
CA GLN A 171 -26.94 -0.41 5.91
C GLN A 171 -26.38 0.41 7.09
N ALA A 172 -25.56 -0.19 7.95
CA ALA A 172 -24.94 0.53 9.07
C ALA A 172 -24.02 1.66 8.58
N ALA A 173 -23.17 1.38 7.59
CA ALA A 173 -22.27 2.38 7.02
C ALA A 173 -23.04 3.47 6.26
N LYS A 174 -24.04 3.10 5.45
CA LYS A 174 -24.93 4.06 4.78
C LYS A 174 -25.61 4.99 5.80
N ASN A 175 -26.18 4.42 6.85
CA ASN A 175 -26.86 5.19 7.90
C ASN A 175 -25.88 6.09 8.66
N ALA A 176 -24.63 5.66 8.86
CA ALA A 176 -23.59 6.49 9.47
C ALA A 176 -23.26 7.71 8.59
N LEU A 177 -23.09 7.52 7.28
CA LEU A 177 -22.90 8.61 6.31
C LEU A 177 -24.05 9.62 6.36
N ILE A 178 -25.30 9.12 6.30
CA ILE A 178 -26.50 9.97 6.36
C ILE A 178 -26.55 10.75 7.68
N LYS A 179 -26.27 10.10 8.82
CA LYS A 179 -26.24 10.76 10.14
C LYS A 179 -25.13 11.80 10.27
N ASP A 180 -24.03 11.62 9.55
CA ASP A 180 -22.96 12.61 9.45
C ASP A 180 -23.20 13.63 8.32
N ASN A 181 -24.45 13.78 7.85
CA ASN A 181 -24.86 14.76 6.83
C ASN A 181 -24.19 14.58 5.46
N TRP A 182 -23.80 13.36 5.09
CA TRP A 182 -23.42 13.05 3.72
C TRP A 182 -24.67 12.79 2.87
N LEU A 183 -24.72 13.40 1.69
CA LEU A 183 -25.72 13.11 0.67
C LEU A 183 -25.30 11.88 -0.12
N ILE A 184 -26.08 10.80 -0.05
CA ILE A 184 -25.86 9.63 -0.91
C ILE A 184 -26.25 10.00 -2.34
N THR A 185 -25.31 9.88 -3.27
CA THR A 185 -25.53 10.17 -4.69
C THR A 185 -25.80 8.91 -5.50
N HIS A 186 -25.18 7.77 -5.14
CA HIS A 186 -25.38 6.48 -5.81
C HIS A 186 -25.27 5.32 -4.83
N ASP A 187 -26.18 4.35 -4.95
CA ASP A 187 -26.27 3.14 -4.13
C ASP A 187 -27.01 2.04 -4.94
N PRO A 188 -26.29 1.14 -5.65
CA PRO A 188 -24.83 1.07 -5.76
C PRO A 188 -24.26 2.07 -6.77
N TYR A 189 -23.03 2.51 -6.53
CA TYR A 189 -22.17 3.15 -7.52
C TYR A 189 -21.38 2.08 -8.28
N THR A 190 -21.51 2.04 -9.61
CA THR A 190 -20.78 1.09 -10.45
C THR A 190 -19.63 1.79 -11.14
N ILE A 191 -18.44 1.17 -11.10
CA ILE A 191 -17.27 1.66 -11.84
C ILE A 191 -16.86 0.57 -12.83
N SER A 192 -16.64 0.97 -14.08
CA SER A 192 -16.13 0.08 -15.11
C SER A 192 -14.66 0.43 -15.38
N PHE A 193 -13.77 -0.54 -15.16
CA PHE A 193 -12.33 -0.38 -15.39
C PHE A 193 -11.91 -1.31 -16.52
N GLY A 194 -11.36 -0.76 -17.60
CA GLY A 194 -10.51 -1.47 -18.56
C GLY A 194 -11.07 -2.72 -19.26
N GLY A 195 -12.38 -2.99 -19.25
CA GLY A 195 -12.97 -4.15 -19.96
C GLY A 195 -12.53 -5.53 -19.46
N VAL A 196 -11.86 -5.61 -18.29
CA VAL A 196 -11.33 -6.86 -17.72
C VAL A 196 -11.69 -6.94 -16.25
N ASN A 197 -12.16 -8.12 -15.81
CA ASN A 197 -12.35 -8.44 -14.40
C ASN A 197 -10.98 -8.49 -13.70
N MET A 198 -10.62 -7.42 -12.99
CA MET A 198 -9.41 -7.39 -12.17
C MET A 198 -9.60 -8.22 -10.90
N ALA A 199 -8.84 -9.32 -10.78
CA ALA A 199 -8.60 -10.01 -9.52
C ALA A 199 -7.38 -9.40 -8.80
N VAL A 200 -7.46 -8.11 -8.51
CA VAL A 200 -6.80 -7.55 -7.32
C VAL A 200 -7.90 -7.53 -6.27
N ASP A 201 -7.58 -7.54 -4.97
CA ASP A 201 -8.56 -7.39 -3.89
C ASP A 201 -9.18 -5.97 -3.88
N LEU A 202 -9.69 -5.54 -5.02
CA LEU A 202 -10.39 -4.31 -5.41
C LEU A 202 -11.69 -4.67 -6.17
N GLY A 203 -12.16 -5.92 -6.06
CA GLY A 203 -13.47 -6.35 -6.54
C GLY A 203 -14.59 -5.68 -5.74
N ALA A 204 -14.85 -4.41 -6.04
CA ALA A 204 -15.92 -3.64 -5.44
C ALA A 204 -17.28 -4.16 -5.88
N GLU A 205 -17.84 -5.05 -5.07
CA GLU A 205 -19.15 -5.65 -5.35
C GLU A 205 -20.30 -4.65 -5.14
N LYS A 206 -20.18 -3.72 -4.18
CA LYS A 206 -21.15 -2.63 -3.92
C LYS A 206 -20.42 -1.41 -3.36
N LEU A 207 -20.41 -0.30 -4.10
CA LEU A 207 -19.92 0.99 -3.63
C LEU A 207 -21.08 1.93 -3.29
N ILE A 208 -20.91 2.77 -2.29
CA ILE A 208 -21.78 3.92 -2.03
C ILE A 208 -21.02 5.18 -2.44
N ALA A 209 -21.55 5.96 -3.37
CA ALA A 209 -21.02 7.30 -3.65
C ALA A 209 -21.76 8.33 -2.79
N ALA A 210 -21.02 9.20 -2.11
CA ALA A 210 -21.60 10.24 -1.27
C ALA A 210 -20.84 11.55 -1.37
N THR A 211 -21.52 12.66 -1.11
CA THR A 211 -20.95 14.00 -1.13
C THR A 211 -21.30 14.80 0.11
N LYS A 212 -20.35 15.57 0.62
CA LYS A 212 -20.52 16.51 1.74
C LYS A 212 -19.60 17.70 1.49
N ASP A 213 -20.15 18.91 1.53
CA ASP A 213 -19.45 20.14 1.13
C ASP A 213 -18.81 20.00 -0.28
N HIS A 214 -17.49 20.19 -0.40
CA HIS A 214 -16.73 20.03 -1.64
C HIS A 214 -16.05 18.65 -1.77
N GLN A 215 -16.40 17.70 -0.90
CA GLN A 215 -15.80 16.37 -0.87
C GLN A 215 -16.73 15.33 -1.50
N LYS A 216 -16.14 14.42 -2.26
CA LYS A 216 -16.81 13.26 -2.85
C LYS A 216 -16.06 12.00 -2.40
N ILE A 217 -16.81 10.98 -1.99
CA ILE A 217 -16.25 9.68 -1.60
C ILE A 217 -17.00 8.55 -2.30
N ALA A 218 -16.28 7.48 -2.58
CA ALA A 218 -16.85 6.17 -2.88
C ALA A 218 -16.44 5.22 -1.74
N VAL A 219 -17.40 4.58 -1.09
CA VAL A 219 -17.17 3.68 0.03
C VAL A 219 -17.42 2.25 -0.40
N GLU A 220 -16.38 1.43 -0.37
CA GLU A 220 -16.48 -0.01 -0.54
C GLU A 220 -16.70 -0.70 0.81
N ILE A 221 -17.64 -1.63 0.85
CA ILE A 221 -17.91 -2.42 2.05
C ILE A 221 -17.67 -3.90 1.71
N LYS A 222 -16.49 -4.38 2.11
CA LYS A 222 -16.11 -5.79 2.01
C LYS A 222 -16.41 -6.54 3.31
N SER A 223 -16.88 -7.77 3.17
CA SER A 223 -16.92 -8.74 4.25
C SER A 223 -15.94 -9.86 3.91
N PHE A 224 -14.93 -10.06 4.77
CA PHE A 224 -14.00 -11.20 4.70
C PHE A 224 -14.49 -12.35 5.59
#